data_AF-A0A258BVG5-F1
#
_entry.id   AF-A0A258BVG5-F1
#
_cell.length_a   1.000
_cell.length_b   1.000
_cell.length_c   1.000
_cell.angle_alpha   90.00
_cell.angle_beta   90.00
_cell.angle_gamma   90.00
#
_symmetry.space_group_name_H-M   'P 1'
#
loop_
_entity.id
_entity.type
_entity.pdbx_description
1 polymer ?
#
loop_
_entity_poly.entity_id
_entity_poly.type
_entity_poly.pdbx_seq_one_letter_code
_entity_poly.pdbx_strand_id
1 'polypeptide(L)'
;MSLETASHAAELREGALQLGIELSEEQQRLLLGYLALLNKWNKAYNLTAVRDPAEMVSRHLLDSLSVVPQVETGGDRWLDVGSGGGMPGIPLAILFPERNFTLLDSNGKKTRFLTQVKLELKLANVEVIHS
;
A
#
# COMPACT_ATOMS: atom_id res chain seq x y z
N MET A 1 2.55 21.69 -1.91
CA MET A 1 1.48 20.68 -1.71
C MET A 1 0.35 21.02 -2.66
N SER A 2 -0.02 20.14 -3.60
CA SER A 2 -1.14 20.40 -4.53
C SER A 2 -2.48 20.20 -3.81
N LEU A 3 -3.53 20.92 -4.26
CA LEU A 3 -4.90 20.79 -3.72
C LEU A 3 -5.41 19.35 -3.78
N GLU A 4 -5.05 18.60 -4.83
CA GLU A 4 -5.37 17.18 -4.97
C GLU A 4 -4.77 16.33 -3.84
N THR A 5 -3.51 16.54 -3.48
CA THR A 5 -2.86 15.75 -2.41
C THR A 5 -3.55 15.96 -1.06
N ALA A 6 -4.01 17.19 -0.78
CA ALA A 6 -4.75 17.50 0.44
C ALA A 6 -6.12 16.80 0.47
N SER A 7 -6.80 16.67 -0.67
CA SER A 7 -8.08 15.95 -0.77
C SER A 7 -7.92 14.46 -0.49
N HIS A 8 -6.95 13.79 -1.11
CA HIS A 8 -6.70 12.36 -0.88
C HIS A 8 -6.27 12.07 0.57
N ALA A 9 -5.53 12.99 1.20
CA ALA A 9 -5.14 12.88 2.59
C ALA A 9 -6.36 12.90 3.53
N ALA A 10 -7.32 13.79 3.28
CA ALA A 10 -8.56 13.87 4.06
C ALA A 10 -9.41 12.62 3.88
N GLU A 11 -9.60 12.16 2.63
CA GLU A 11 -10.37 10.95 2.32
C GLU A 11 -9.77 9.70 2.97
N LEU A 12 -8.45 9.52 2.89
CA LEU A 12 -7.75 8.40 3.53
C LEU A 12 -7.95 8.41 5.04
N ARG A 13 -7.81 9.59 5.68
CA ARG A 13 -7.95 9.72 7.13
C ARG A 13 -9.37 9.44 7.58
N GLU A 14 -10.36 9.99 6.89
CA GLU A 14 -11.76 9.78 7.20
C GLU A 14 -12.16 8.31 6.99
N GLY A 15 -11.77 7.71 5.88
CA GLY A 15 -12.04 6.30 5.59
C GLY A 15 -11.38 5.34 6.60
N ALA A 16 -10.13 5.61 6.99
CA ALA A 16 -9.46 4.81 8.01
C ALA A 16 -10.17 4.91 9.37
N LEU A 17 -10.61 6.11 9.77
CA LEU A 17 -11.38 6.30 11.00
C LEU A 17 -12.73 5.55 10.97
N GLN A 18 -13.41 5.51 9.83
CA GLN A 18 -14.64 4.73 9.67
C GLN A 18 -14.40 3.21 9.81
N LEU A 19 -13.20 2.74 9.47
CA LEU A 19 -12.77 1.36 9.69
C LEU A 19 -12.26 1.10 11.13
N GLY A 20 -12.27 2.12 12.00
CA GLY A 20 -11.76 2.03 13.37
C GLY A 20 -10.22 2.05 13.45
N ILE A 21 -9.55 2.55 12.42
CA ILE A 21 -8.09 2.57 12.31
C ILE A 21 -7.58 3.99 12.48
N GLU A 22 -6.77 4.21 13.51
CA GLU A 22 -6.07 5.47 13.72
C GLU A 22 -4.71 5.43 13.01
N LEU A 23 -4.53 6.32 12.03
CA LEU A 23 -3.26 6.47 11.32
C LEU A 23 -2.42 7.57 11.96
N SER A 24 -1.16 7.25 12.26
CA SER A 24 -0.16 8.27 12.57
C SER A 24 0.16 9.14 11.35
N GLU A 25 0.66 10.34 11.58
CA GLU A 25 1.09 11.25 10.51
C GLU A 25 2.12 10.61 9.57
N GLU A 26 3.02 9.77 10.12
CA GLU A 26 4.01 9.06 9.33
C GLU A 26 3.38 7.96 8.46
N GLN A 27 2.45 7.17 9.00
CA GLN A 27 1.73 6.17 8.21
C GLN A 27 0.92 6.83 7.09
N GLN A 28 0.24 7.93 7.39
CA GLN A 28 -0.50 8.70 6.37
C GLN A 28 0.45 9.20 5.27
N ARG A 29 1.60 9.76 5.64
CA ARG A 29 2.63 10.21 4.69
C ARG A 29 3.14 9.06 3.81
N LEU A 30 3.41 7.89 4.39
CA LEU A 30 3.88 6.70 3.66
C LEU A 30 2.81 6.15 2.71
N LEU A 31 1.55 6.06 3.15
CA LEU A 31 0.43 5.60 2.32
C LEU A 31 0.19 6.53 1.12
N LEU A 32 0.25 7.84 1.33
CA LEU A 32 0.15 8.83 0.25
C LEU A 32 1.37 8.78 -0.69
N GLY A 33 2.57 8.54 -0.16
CA GLY A 33 3.78 8.31 -0.95
C GLY A 33 3.66 7.07 -1.85
N TYR A 34 3.14 5.97 -1.29
CA TYR A 34 2.83 4.76 -2.05
C TYR A 34 1.80 5.03 -3.15
N LEU A 35 0.71 5.75 -2.84
CA LEU A 35 -0.32 6.11 -3.83
C LEU A 35 0.27 6.94 -4.98
N ALA A 36 1.15 7.89 -4.68
CA ALA A 36 1.83 8.70 -5.70
C ALA A 36 2.74 7.84 -6.60
N LEU A 37 3.48 6.89 -6.02
CA LEU A 37 4.31 5.94 -6.78
C LEU A 37 3.45 5.02 -7.65
N LEU A 38 2.36 4.49 -7.10
CA LEU A 38 1.42 3.63 -7.81
C LEU A 38 0.85 4.37 -9.03
N ASN A 39 0.32 5.58 -8.85
CA ASN A 39 -0.22 6.38 -9.95
C ASN A 39 0.85 6.69 -11.02
N LYS A 40 2.06 7.05 -10.60
CA LYS A 40 3.18 7.31 -11.52
C LYS A 40 3.54 6.09 -12.36
N TRP A 41 3.69 4.92 -11.74
CA TRP A 41 4.10 3.70 -12.42
C TRP A 41 2.96 3.05 -13.20
N ASN A 42 1.71 3.21 -12.77
CA ASN A 42 0.56 2.64 -13.45
C ASN A 42 0.44 3.15 -14.90
N LYS A 43 0.83 4.41 -15.15
CA LYS A 43 0.89 5.01 -16.50
C LYS A 43 1.78 4.25 -17.49
N ALA A 44 2.83 3.58 -17.00
CA ALA A 44 3.79 2.87 -17.83
C ALA A 44 3.61 1.34 -17.81
N TYR A 45 3.07 0.79 -16.71
CA TYR A 45 3.15 -0.64 -16.44
C TYR A 45 1.82 -1.36 -16.19
N ASN A 46 0.68 -0.65 -16.22
CA ASN A 46 -0.66 -1.24 -16.00
C ASN A 46 -0.71 -2.12 -14.73
N LEU A 47 -0.28 -1.56 -13.60
CA LEU A 47 -0.22 -2.23 -12.30
C LEU A 47 -1.62 -2.49 -11.73
N THR A 48 -2.58 -1.62 -12.03
CA THR A 48 -3.99 -1.73 -11.64
C THR A 48 -4.90 -1.19 -12.75
N ALA A 49 -6.12 -1.74 -12.84
CA ALA A 49 -7.15 -1.26 -13.74
C ALA A 49 -7.74 0.10 -13.31
N VAL A 50 -7.65 0.45 -12.02
CA VAL A 50 -8.10 1.74 -11.49
C VAL A 50 -7.07 2.80 -11.90
N ARG A 51 -7.53 3.89 -12.53
CA ARG A 51 -6.66 4.97 -13.03
C ARG A 51 -6.90 6.29 -12.34
N ASP A 52 -8.09 6.48 -11.77
CA ASP A 52 -8.42 7.68 -11.03
C ASP A 52 -7.80 7.61 -9.62
N PRO A 53 -6.92 8.56 -9.24
CA PRO A 53 -6.33 8.61 -7.91
C PRO A 53 -7.35 8.66 -6.76
N ALA A 54 -8.52 9.27 -6.95
CA ALA A 54 -9.56 9.29 -5.92
C ALA A 54 -10.15 7.88 -5.73
N GLU A 55 -10.43 7.16 -6.82
CA GLU A 55 -10.86 5.76 -6.74
C GLU A 55 -9.77 4.84 -6.18
N MET A 56 -8.48 5.17 -6.37
CA MET A 56 -7.40 4.40 -5.75
C MET A 56 -7.40 4.53 -4.23
N VAL A 57 -7.75 5.68 -3.64
CA VAL A 57 -7.82 5.79 -2.17
C VAL A 57 -8.86 4.80 -1.62
N SER A 58 -10.07 4.85 -2.14
CA SER A 58 -11.17 4.00 -1.66
C SER A 58 -11.00 2.53 -2.04
N ARG A 59 -10.67 2.19 -3.29
CA ARG A 59 -10.62 0.79 -3.77
C ARG A 59 -9.31 0.06 -3.51
N HIS A 60 -8.24 0.77 -3.18
CA HIS A 60 -6.93 0.14 -2.98
C HIS A 60 -6.44 0.31 -1.56
N LEU A 61 -6.42 1.54 -1.04
CA LEU A 61 -5.97 1.76 0.33
C LEU A 61 -7.02 1.26 1.33
N LEU A 62 -8.24 1.81 1.31
CA LEU A 62 -9.25 1.46 2.31
C LEU A 62 -9.65 -0.02 2.25
N ASP A 63 -9.74 -0.60 1.05
CA ASP A 63 -9.99 -2.04 0.90
C ASP A 63 -8.87 -2.89 1.53
N SER A 64 -7.60 -2.52 1.34
CA SER A 64 -6.47 -3.21 1.97
C SER A 64 -6.48 -3.08 3.51
N LEU A 65 -7.01 -1.96 4.02
CA LEU A 65 -7.13 -1.72 5.45
C LEU A 65 -8.23 -2.57 6.12
N SER A 66 -9.19 -3.11 5.36
CA SER A 66 -10.25 -3.95 5.91
C SER A 66 -9.75 -5.24 6.59
N VAL A 67 -8.52 -5.66 6.28
CA VAL A 67 -7.88 -6.88 6.81
C VAL A 67 -7.04 -6.61 8.07
N VAL A 68 -6.97 -5.36 8.53
CA VAL A 68 -6.21 -4.95 9.72
C VAL A 68 -6.55 -5.78 10.98
N PRO A 69 -7.82 -6.04 11.33
CA PRO A 69 -8.14 -6.81 12.55
C PRO A 69 -7.58 -8.24 12.56
N GLN A 70 -7.50 -8.87 11.38
CA GLN A 70 -6.95 -10.21 11.20
C GLN A 70 -5.42 -10.17 11.33
N VAL A 71 -4.80 -9.09 10.86
CA VAL A 71 -3.36 -8.90 11.04
C VAL A 71 -3.05 -8.66 12.51
N GLU A 72 -3.75 -7.76 13.20
CA GLU A 72 -3.54 -7.47 14.63
C GLU A 72 -3.45 -8.72 15.50
N THR A 73 -4.34 -9.70 15.26
CA THR A 73 -4.43 -10.95 16.01
C THR A 73 -3.59 -12.09 15.44
N GLY A 74 -3.01 -11.93 14.25
CA GLY A 74 -2.18 -12.93 13.58
C GLY A 74 -0.70 -12.87 13.96
N GLY A 75 0.11 -13.70 13.31
CA GLY A 75 1.55 -13.82 13.58
C GLY A 75 2.42 -12.70 12.98
N ASP A 76 3.73 -12.88 13.07
CA ASP A 76 4.72 -11.87 12.67
C ASP A 76 5.17 -11.93 11.21
N ARG A 77 4.79 -12.98 10.48
CA ARG A 77 5.23 -13.23 9.10
C ARG A 77 4.04 -13.43 8.18
N TRP A 78 3.95 -12.61 7.15
CA TRP A 78 2.85 -12.56 6.20
C TRP A 78 3.36 -12.76 4.78
N LEU A 79 2.58 -13.49 3.99
CA LEU A 79 2.83 -13.70 2.57
C LEU A 79 1.64 -13.17 1.78
N ASP A 80 1.92 -12.24 0.87
CA ASP A 80 0.98 -11.74 -0.12
C ASP A 80 1.31 -12.38 -1.48
N VAL A 81 0.39 -13.22 -1.99
CA VAL A 81 0.60 -14.01 -3.21
C VAL A 81 -0.16 -13.37 -4.37
N GLY A 82 0.57 -13.02 -5.43
CA GLY A 82 0.01 -12.24 -6.53
C GLY A 82 -0.11 -10.76 -6.18
N SER A 83 0.87 -10.23 -5.43
CA SER A 83 0.83 -8.89 -4.84
C SER A 83 0.49 -7.77 -5.82
N GLY A 84 0.72 -7.93 -7.12
CA GLY A 84 0.20 -6.98 -8.08
C GLY A 84 0.87 -5.61 -7.96
N GLY A 85 0.03 -4.59 -7.73
CA GLY A 85 0.46 -3.25 -7.36
C GLY A 85 0.86 -3.10 -5.89
N GLY A 86 0.97 -4.18 -5.11
CA GLY A 86 1.39 -4.18 -3.71
C GLY A 86 0.25 -4.19 -2.72
N MET A 87 -0.94 -4.64 -3.12
CA MET A 87 -2.11 -4.68 -2.25
C MET A 87 -2.51 -6.12 -1.94
N PRO A 88 -2.84 -6.44 -0.67
CA PRO A 88 -2.84 -5.55 0.50
C PRO A 88 -1.46 -5.39 1.18
N GLY A 89 -0.41 -6.05 0.69
CA GLY A 89 0.84 -6.21 1.44
C GLY A 89 1.60 -4.92 1.79
N ILE A 90 1.70 -3.94 0.89
CA ILE A 90 2.39 -2.66 1.16
C ILE A 90 1.61 -1.81 2.18
N PRO A 91 0.29 -1.56 2.02
CA PRO A 91 -0.48 -0.87 3.06
C PRO A 91 -0.33 -1.51 4.44
N LEU A 92 -0.42 -2.83 4.53
CA LEU A 92 -0.27 -3.55 5.81
C LEU A 92 1.15 -3.43 6.38
N ALA A 93 2.19 -3.49 5.55
CA ALA A 93 3.56 -3.29 6.00
C ALA A 93 3.84 -1.88 6.56
N ILE A 94 3.12 -0.86 6.05
CA ILE A 94 3.18 0.50 6.59
C ILE A 94 2.49 0.59 7.95
N LEU A 95 1.35 -0.10 8.11
CA LEU A 95 0.60 -0.10 9.36
C LEU A 95 1.27 -0.89 10.48
N PHE A 96 1.93 -1.99 10.13
CA PHE A 96 2.59 -2.92 11.05
C PHE A 96 4.10 -3.00 10.80
N PRO A 97 4.86 -1.92 11.10
CA PRO A 97 6.30 -1.87 10.85
C PRO A 97 7.09 -2.94 11.61
N GLU A 98 6.53 -3.50 12.68
CA GLU A 98 7.11 -4.58 13.49
C GLU A 98 6.95 -5.98 12.87
N ARG A 99 6.08 -6.14 11.86
CA ARG A 99 5.79 -7.43 11.21
C ARG A 99 6.46 -7.52 9.85
N ASN A 100 6.82 -8.73 9.44
CA ASN A 100 7.48 -9.01 8.17
C ASN A 100 6.48 -9.41 7.09
N PHE A 101 6.59 -8.78 5.93
CA PHE A 101 5.73 -9.02 4.78
C PHE A 101 6.56 -9.46 3.58
N THR A 102 6.28 -10.64 3.06
CA THR A 102 6.82 -11.14 1.79
C THR A 102 5.79 -10.93 0.69
N LEU A 103 6.17 -10.22 -0.36
CA LEU A 103 5.34 -9.92 -1.52
C LEU A 103 5.81 -10.76 -2.71
N LEU A 104 4.97 -11.68 -3.17
CA LEU A 104 5.28 -12.63 -4.24
C LEU A 104 4.47 -12.30 -5.48
N ASP A 105 5.13 -12.11 -6.63
CA ASP A 105 4.45 -11.98 -7.92
C ASP A 105 5.31 -12.57 -9.04
N SER A 106 4.68 -13.23 -10.01
CA SER A 106 5.37 -13.87 -11.15
C SER A 106 5.71 -12.91 -12.28
N ASN A 107 5.23 -11.67 -12.21
CA ASN A 107 5.50 -10.65 -13.21
C ASN A 107 6.66 -9.75 -12.78
N GLY A 108 7.79 -9.87 -13.47
CA GLY A 108 8.97 -9.06 -13.21
C GLY A 108 8.78 -7.53 -13.26
N LYS A 109 7.76 -7.00 -13.98
CA LYS A 109 7.47 -5.56 -13.96
C LYS A 109 6.86 -5.12 -12.63
N LYS A 110 5.96 -5.95 -12.07
CA LYS A 110 5.30 -5.70 -10.79
C LYS A 110 6.28 -5.81 -9.65
N THR A 111 7.11 -6.86 -9.62
CA THR A 111 8.14 -7.01 -8.58
C THR A 111 9.17 -5.88 -8.62
N ARG A 112 9.54 -5.35 -9.79
CA ARG A 112 10.37 -4.13 -9.89
C ARG A 112 9.68 -2.90 -9.27
N PHE A 113 8.39 -2.73 -9.52
CA PHE A 113 7.62 -1.66 -8.88
C PHE A 113 7.61 -1.82 -7.36
N LEU A 114 7.34 -3.02 -6.83
CA LEU A 114 7.35 -3.29 -5.39
C LEU A 114 8.72 -3.02 -4.76
N THR A 115 9.80 -3.42 -5.44
CA THR A 115 11.16 -3.10 -5.02
C THR A 115 11.42 -1.58 -4.98
N GLN A 116 10.91 -0.82 -5.96
CA GLN A 116 11.02 0.64 -5.94
C GLN A 116 10.26 1.23 -4.75
N VAL A 117 9.03 0.77 -4.51
CA VAL A 117 8.22 1.22 -3.35
C VAL A 117 8.95 0.96 -2.05
N LYS A 118 9.47 -0.27 -1.86
CA LYS A 118 10.28 -0.63 -0.69
C LYS A 118 11.44 0.33 -0.47
N LEU A 119 12.19 0.67 -1.51
CA LEU A 119 13.37 1.53 -1.42
C LEU A 119 13.01 3.00 -1.14
N GLU A 120 12.04 3.55 -1.87
CA GLU A 120 11.61 4.96 -1.75
C GLU A 120 10.95 5.25 -0.40
N LEU A 121 10.13 4.32 0.08
CA LEU A 121 9.42 4.44 1.35
C LEU A 121 10.20 3.87 2.53
N LYS A 122 11.40 3.32 2.28
CA LYS A 122 12.31 2.74 3.28
C LYS A 122 11.65 1.66 4.15
N LEU A 123 10.84 0.80 3.53
CA LEU A 123 10.15 -0.29 4.22
C LEU A 123 11.11 -1.45 4.48
N ALA A 124 11.74 -1.43 5.66
CA ALA A 124 12.72 -2.45 6.05
C ALA A 124 12.08 -3.84 6.25
N ASN A 125 10.79 -3.87 6.58
CA ASN A 125 10.01 -5.06 6.91
C ASN A 125 9.33 -5.73 5.69
N VAL A 126 9.69 -5.33 4.47
CA VAL A 126 9.15 -5.88 3.22
C VAL A 126 10.20 -6.68 2.48
N GLU A 127 9.87 -7.89 2.04
CA GLU A 127 10.63 -8.69 1.10
C GLU A 127 9.86 -8.83 -0.22
N VAL A 128 10.54 -8.78 -1.36
CA VAL A 128 9.91 -8.92 -2.68
C VAL A 128 10.53 -10.11 -3.39
N ILE A 129 9.69 -11.07 -3.77
CA ILE A 129 10.09 -12.31 -4.46
C ILE A 129 9.46 -12.34 -5.85
N HIS A 130 10.27 -12.71 -6.84
CA HIS A 130 9.84 -12.96 -8.21
C HIS A 130 10.06 -14.45 -8.54
N SER A 131 8.98 -15.20 -8.76
CA SER A 131 9.01 -16.63 -9.07
C SER A 131 7.85 -17.07 -9.95
#